data_AF-A0A950H9V9-F1
#
_entry.id   AF-A0A950H9V9-F1
#
_cell.length_a   1.000
_cell.length_b   1.000
_cell.length_c   1.000
_cell.angle_alpha   90.00
_cell.angle_beta   90.00
_cell.angle_gamma   90.00
#
_symmetry.space_group_name_H-M   'P 1'
#
loop_
_entity.id
_entity.type
_entity.pdbx_description
1 polymer ?
#
loop_
_entity_poly.entity_id
_entity_poly.type
_entity_poly.pdbx_seq_one_letter_code
_entity_poly.pdbx_strand_id
1 'polypeptide(L)'
;GTSDPAAVLTPGATAETTYSRQMTAELLSATDANLKQATSRPLNSNEEETVSQVKLFIEQANEAMKAGDLDRGHNLAMKAHLLSEDLVKH
;
A
#
# COMPACT_ATOMS: atom_id res chain seq x y z
N GLY A 1 -16.72 -36.95 2.78
CA GLY A 1 -17.20 -35.75 2.08
C GLY A 1 -16.50 -34.56 2.71
N THR A 2 -16.05 -33.55 1.99
CA THR A 2 -16.36 -33.12 0.61
C THR A 2 -15.19 -32.27 0.13
N SER A 3 -14.75 -32.57 -1.09
CA SER A 3 -13.99 -31.81 -2.07
C SER A 3 -13.36 -30.47 -1.67
N ASP A 4 -12.03 -30.44 -1.61
CA ASP A 4 -11.25 -29.25 -1.95
C ASP A 4 -11.42 -28.98 -3.46
N PRO A 5 -11.92 -27.82 -3.90
CA PRO A 5 -11.77 -27.42 -5.28
C PRO A 5 -10.33 -26.93 -5.44
N ALA A 6 -9.50 -27.78 -6.05
CA ALA A 6 -8.23 -27.36 -6.60
C ALA A 6 -8.46 -26.08 -7.42
N ALA A 7 -7.90 -24.98 -6.93
CA ALA A 7 -7.98 -23.68 -7.56
C ALA A 7 -7.55 -23.81 -9.02
N VAL A 8 -8.51 -23.67 -9.92
CA VAL A 8 -8.27 -23.65 -11.35
C VAL A 8 -7.48 -22.38 -11.64
N LEU A 9 -6.16 -22.53 -11.80
CA LEU A 9 -5.26 -21.46 -12.21
C LEU A 9 -5.50 -21.16 -13.69
N THR A 10 -6.51 -20.34 -13.98
CA THR A 10 -6.65 -19.69 -15.28
C THR A 10 -5.45 -18.73 -15.48
N PRO A 11 -4.68 -18.84 -16.58
CA PRO A 11 -3.49 -18.01 -16.82
C PRO A 11 -3.73 -16.48 -16.77
N GLY A 12 -4.97 -16.03 -16.98
CA GLY A 12 -5.34 -14.61 -16.85
C GLY A 12 -5.41 -14.11 -15.40
N ALA A 13 -5.86 -14.95 -14.46
CA ALA A 13 -5.99 -14.56 -13.05
C ALA A 13 -4.62 -14.31 -12.38
N THR A 14 -3.59 -15.02 -12.83
CA THR A 14 -2.21 -14.85 -12.34
C THR A 14 -1.55 -13.57 -12.86
N ALA A 15 -1.89 -13.13 -14.08
CA ALA A 15 -1.37 -11.89 -14.66
C ALA A 15 -1.96 -10.66 -13.95
N GLU A 16 -3.28 -10.61 -13.77
CA GLU A 16 -3.97 -9.52 -13.05
C GLU A 16 -3.51 -9.41 -11.58
N THR A 17 -3.34 -10.57 -10.92
CA THR A 17 -2.81 -10.63 -9.56
C THR A 17 -1.39 -10.06 -9.48
N THR A 18 -0.53 -10.39 -10.45
CA THR A 18 0.86 -9.91 -10.50
C THR A 18 0.89 -8.40 -10.75
N TYR A 19 0.05 -7.91 -11.65
CA TYR A 19 -0.08 -6.49 -11.97
C TYR A 19 -0.53 -5.68 -10.74
N SER A 20 -1.60 -6.10 -10.05
CA SER A 20 -2.09 -5.43 -8.84
C SER A 20 -1.04 -5.40 -7.73
N ARG A 21 -0.29 -6.50 -7.55
CA ARG A 21 0.84 -6.55 -6.62
C ARG A 21 1.94 -5.56 -6.97
N GLN A 22 2.30 -5.47 -8.25
CA GLN A 22 3.31 -4.53 -8.72
C GLN A 22 2.89 -3.07 -8.51
N MET A 23 1.67 -2.70 -8.91
CA MET A 23 1.13 -1.35 -8.70
C MET A 23 1.11 -0.96 -7.22
N THR A 24 0.71 -1.89 -6.35
CA THR A 24 0.72 -1.66 -4.90
C THR A 24 2.15 -1.46 -4.38
N ALA A 25 3.12 -2.26 -4.85
CA ALA A 25 4.51 -2.11 -4.46
C ALA A 25 5.11 -0.76 -4.92
N GLU A 26 4.75 -0.29 -6.11
CA GLU A 26 5.16 1.03 -6.63
C GLU A 26 4.61 2.17 -5.77
N LEU A 27 3.32 2.12 -5.39
CA LEU A 27 2.72 3.09 -4.47
C LEU A 27 3.43 3.11 -3.11
N LEU A 28 3.72 1.95 -2.53
CA LEU A 28 4.42 1.85 -1.25
C LEU A 28 5.86 2.38 -1.34
N SER A 29 6.56 2.11 -2.43
CA SER A 29 7.91 2.63 -2.67
C SER A 29 7.92 4.15 -2.81
N ALA A 30 6.97 4.72 -3.56
CA ALA A 30 6.82 6.17 -3.68
C ALA A 30 6.47 6.81 -2.33
N THR A 31 5.58 6.17 -1.56
CA THR A 31 5.21 6.62 -0.21
C THR A 31 6.42 6.68 0.73
N ASP A 32 7.27 5.65 0.73
CA ASP A 32 8.49 5.63 1.55
C ASP A 32 9.48 6.72 1.16
N ALA A 33 9.65 6.99 -0.15
CA ALA A 33 10.47 8.09 -0.64
C ALA A 33 9.94 9.46 -0.17
N ASN A 34 8.63 9.68 -0.25
CA ASN A 34 7.98 10.89 0.22
C ASN A 34 8.13 11.08 1.74
N LEU A 35 7.97 10.02 2.54
CA LEU A 35 8.18 10.10 3.98
C LEU A 35 9.63 10.46 4.34
N LYS A 36 10.62 9.89 3.64
CA LYS A 36 12.03 10.25 3.82
C LYS A 36 12.30 11.71 3.48
N GLN A 37 11.67 12.22 2.42
CA GLN A 37 11.77 13.62 2.05
C GLN A 37 11.10 14.54 3.07
N ALA A 38 9.86 14.24 3.49
CA ALA A 38 9.12 15.04 4.46
C ALA A 38 9.83 15.10 5.81
N THR A 39 10.35 13.96 6.30
CA THR A 39 11.08 13.88 7.58
C THR A 39 12.49 14.46 7.54
N SER A 40 12.97 14.94 6.38
CA SER A 40 14.25 15.67 6.29
C SER A 40 14.16 17.10 6.83
N ARG A 41 12.94 17.62 7.03
CA ARG A 41 12.66 18.91 7.68
C ARG A 41 11.95 18.69 9.02
N PRO A 42 11.96 19.69 9.93
CA PRO A 42 11.09 19.67 11.09
C PRO A 42 9.62 19.61 10.65
N LEU A 43 8.85 18.77 11.33
CA LEU A 43 7.41 18.62 11.10
C LEU A 43 6.63 19.31 12.23
N ASN A 44 5.47 19.85 11.90
CA ASN A 44 4.51 20.29 12.92
C ASN A 44 3.66 19.13 13.41
N SER A 45 2.89 19.32 14.49
CA SER A 45 2.09 18.25 15.10
C SER A 45 1.09 17.59 14.15
N ASN A 46 0.49 18.34 13.22
CA ASN A 46 -0.43 17.77 12.23
C ASN A 46 0.34 16.91 11.22
N GLU A 47 1.52 17.35 10.79
CA GLU A 47 2.36 16.58 9.86
C GLU A 47 2.89 15.30 10.52
N GLU A 48 3.28 15.33 11.79
CA GLU A 48 3.68 14.14 12.56
C GLU A 48 2.53 13.13 12.69
N GLU A 49 1.30 13.62 12.89
CA GLU A 49 0.10 12.78 12.91
C GLU A 49 -0.14 12.14 11.53
N THR A 50 -0.06 12.94 10.46
CA THR A 50 -0.19 12.43 9.08
C THR A 50 0.88 11.38 8.76
N VAL A 51 2.14 11.58 9.17
CA VAL A 51 3.20 10.57 9.03
C VAL A 51 2.82 9.26 9.75
N SER A 52 2.22 9.37 10.94
CA SER A 52 1.77 8.20 11.71
C SER A 52 0.62 7.46 11.00
N GLN A 53 -0.32 8.20 10.42
CA GLN A 53 -1.41 7.63 9.60
C GLN A 53 -0.88 6.95 8.33
N VAL A 54 0.10 7.56 7.64
CA VAL A 54 0.73 6.96 6.45
C VAL A 54 1.39 5.64 6.80
N LYS A 55 2.16 5.57 7.90
CA LYS A 55 2.80 4.33 8.36
C LYS A 55 1.78 3.23 8.67
N LEU A 56 0.67 3.59 9.31
CA LEU A 56 -0.43 2.66 9.57
C LEU A 56 -1.04 2.11 8.28
N PHE A 57 -1.26 2.96 7.27
CA PHE A 57 -1.78 2.50 5.98
C PHE A 57 -0.79 1.60 5.23
N ILE A 58 0.52 1.87 5.31
CA ILE A 58 1.57 0.98 4.76
C ILE A 58 1.50 -0.40 5.42
N GLU A 59 1.39 -0.46 6.75
CA GLU A 59 1.30 -1.72 7.49
C GLU A 59 0.06 -2.51 7.08
N GLN A 60 -1.11 -1.87 7.11
CA GLN A 60 -2.37 -2.51 6.73
C GLN A 60 -2.38 -2.94 5.25
N ALA A 61 -1.77 -2.16 4.35
CA ALA A 61 -1.63 -2.54 2.96
C ALA A 61 -0.82 -3.83 2.84
N ASN A 62 0.34 -3.90 3.52
CA ASN A 62 1.17 -5.10 3.53
C ASN A 62 0.44 -6.32 4.11
N GLU A 63 -0.35 -6.15 5.16
CA GLU A 63 -1.17 -7.23 5.73
C GLU A 63 -2.25 -7.72 4.76
N ALA A 64 -2.99 -6.81 4.12
CA ALA A 64 -4.00 -7.15 3.12
C ALA A 64 -3.37 -7.90 1.92
N MET A 65 -2.21 -7.44 1.45
CA MET A 65 -1.46 -8.09 0.37
C MET A 65 -0.97 -9.50 0.72
N LYS A 66 -0.62 -9.74 2.00
CA LYS A 66 -0.27 -11.07 2.53
C LYS A 66 -1.50 -11.96 2.67
N ALA A 67 -2.64 -11.40 3.06
CA ALA A 67 -3.93 -12.09 3.17
C ALA A 67 -4.57 -12.42 1.81
N GLY A 68 -4.03 -11.88 0.71
CA GLY A 68 -4.57 -12.06 -0.64
C GLY A 68 -5.69 -11.08 -0.99
N ASP A 69 -5.98 -10.13 -0.11
CA ASP A 69 -6.92 -9.04 -0.34
C ASP A 69 -6.22 -7.90 -1.10
N LEU A 70 -6.03 -8.12 -2.41
CA LEU A 70 -5.25 -7.22 -3.28
C LEU A 70 -5.93 -5.86 -3.45
N ASP A 71 -7.26 -5.84 -3.54
CA ASP A 71 -8.03 -4.61 -3.70
C ASP A 71 -7.91 -3.72 -2.45
N ARG A 72 -8.05 -4.31 -1.26
CA ARG A 72 -7.84 -3.57 -0.01
C ARG A 72 -6.39 -3.11 0.12
N GLY A 73 -5.43 -3.97 -0.22
CA GLY A 73 -4.00 -3.64 -0.20
C GLY A 73 -3.68 -2.42 -1.08
N HIS A 74 -4.15 -2.44 -2.33
CA HIS A 74 -3.99 -1.34 -3.27
C HIS A 74 -4.63 -0.04 -2.77
N ASN A 75 -5.88 -0.10 -2.29
CA ASN A 75 -6.59 1.07 -1.78
C ASN A 75 -5.90 1.71 -0.58
N LEU A 76 -5.35 0.90 0.33
CA LEU A 76 -4.59 1.39 1.49
C LEU A 76 -3.26 2.01 1.06
N ALA A 77 -2.54 1.38 0.12
CA ALA A 77 -1.32 1.94 -0.44
C ALA A 77 -1.57 3.27 -1.17
N MET A 78 -2.68 3.40 -1.90
CA MET A 78 -3.05 4.65 -2.56
C MET A 78 -3.37 5.77 -1.56
N LYS A 79 -4.06 5.47 -0.45
CA LYS A 79 -4.26 6.44 0.64
C LYS A 79 -2.94 6.89 1.27
N ALA A 80 -2.05 5.95 1.55
CA ALA A 80 -0.72 6.24 2.08
C ALA A 80 0.07 7.16 1.13
N HIS A 81 0.04 6.86 -0.17
CA HIS A 81 0.67 7.65 -1.20
C HIS A 81 0.14 9.09 -1.22
N LEU A 82 -1.18 9.28 -1.29
CA LEU A 82 -1.80 10.62 -1.34
C LEU A 82 -1.45 11.48 -0.13
N LEU A 83 -1.49 10.90 1.08
CA LEU A 83 -1.09 11.61 2.30
C LEU A 83 0.41 11.95 2.30
N SER A 84 1.24 11.05 1.77
CA SER A 84 2.68 11.32 1.65
C SER A 84 3.02 12.39 0.61
N GLU A 85 2.26 12.49 -0.48
CA GLU A 85 2.39 13.56 -1.46
C GLU A 85 2.01 14.92 -0.87
N ASP A 86 1.01 14.95 0.00
CA ASP A 86 0.61 16.15 0.72
C ASP A 86 1.73 16.61 1.68
N LEU A 87 2.33 15.67 2.42
CA LEU A 87 3.45 15.93 3.33
C LEU A 87 4.69 16.54 2.66
N VAL A 88 4.98 16.19 1.40
CA VAL A 88 6.13 16.76 0.66
C VAL A 88 5.81 18.09 -0.04
N LYS A 89 4.53 18.44 -0.18
CA LYS A 89 4.09 19.73 -0.76
C LYS A 89 4.04 20.85 0.27
N HIS A 90 3.87 20.48 1.55
CA HIS A 90 3.94 21.39 2.69
C HIS A 90 5.37 21.54 3.20
#